data_AF-A0A7J2HU92-F1
#
_entry.id   AF-A0A7J2HU92-F1
#
_cell.length_a   1.000
_cell.length_b   1.000
_cell.length_c   1.000
_cell.angle_alpha   90.00
_cell.angle_beta   90.00
_cell.angle_gamma   90.00
#
_symmetry.space_group_name_H-M   'P 1'
#
loop_
_entity.id
_entity.type
_entity.pdbx_description
1 polymer ?
#
loop_
_entity_poly.entity_id
_entity_poly.type
_entity_poly.pdbx_seq_one_letter_code
_entity_poly.pdbx_strand_id
1 'polypeptide(L)'
;MKSEKARRAIGVSSVILVLVLAIYASMGLAEAQTVVRVFWDDFEDYEVKTYSGGAGPGPWLQSIGGGGSATYKIVSSGGNKFYSLESSDGVFVKSVLSNYFCLFGSCFYTGPNDYDIYARIKVVDGEGGLIFRVTSDLKKYYLATVYKSSKKMILWYVDEDQGPGAGPKLAEVALPAEVDPSDWFSMRVWVYKDNITVFVAGKKLASVIDDSIGYGSMGFYTYYGGKAYFDLFSLYVLTSEETTTKTVTSTKTATITSTTTVTSVSTTTLAGTGATITETITSTETVTSTVTSGGATTELVTKTVTETVTETREKRVIETVQVTRRAPPRTETVTTTVTQPGGLRCLIATAAFGSELAPQVQALREFRDGFVMKTFAGRNFMTAFNAFYYSWSPYIARAEYENPALRSFIKASIYPLLSSLELSKQAAKPFSAFPEFAVLISGVVASLLIGLVYASPLVVIISMILRWRRRDFRVRPLYLVMAFAAGLALFALAEVLTSPALMIPGSSAIVLSAIALGAITPTKLISSVLGRQKAGIS
;
A
#
# COMPACT_ATOMS: atom_id res chain seq x y z
N MET A 1 -20.01 -5.70 35.88
CA MET A 1 -18.71 -6.42 36.03
C MET A 1 -18.52 -7.64 35.12
N LYS A 2 -19.58 -8.27 34.56
CA LYS A 2 -19.47 -9.36 33.55
C LYS A 2 -19.38 -8.87 32.08
N SER A 3 -19.93 -7.70 31.73
CA SER A 3 -19.94 -7.23 30.32
C SER A 3 -18.66 -6.52 29.86
N GLU A 4 -17.85 -6.00 30.79
CA GLU A 4 -16.61 -5.28 30.47
C GLU A 4 -15.44 -6.22 30.14
N LYS A 5 -15.48 -7.47 30.66
CA LYS A 5 -14.54 -8.55 30.30
C LYS A 5 -14.82 -9.14 28.92
N ALA A 6 -16.08 -9.12 28.46
CA ALA A 6 -16.45 -9.56 27.12
C ALA A 6 -16.00 -8.56 26.04
N ARG A 7 -16.18 -7.25 26.28
CA ARG A 7 -15.80 -6.19 25.34
C ARG A 7 -14.29 -6.07 25.08
N ARG A 8 -13.44 -6.49 26.03
CA ARG A 8 -11.97 -6.49 25.85
C ARG A 8 -11.41 -7.73 25.15
N ALA A 9 -12.12 -8.86 25.17
CA ALA A 9 -11.74 -10.05 24.41
C ALA A 9 -12.08 -9.89 22.91
N ILE A 10 -13.14 -9.13 22.60
CA ILE A 10 -13.60 -8.90 21.23
C ILE A 10 -12.63 -7.99 20.44
N GLY A 11 -12.01 -6.99 21.08
CA GLY A 11 -11.12 -6.05 20.38
C GLY A 11 -9.80 -6.65 19.84
N VAL A 12 -9.24 -7.68 20.50
CA VAL A 12 -8.00 -8.34 20.02
C VAL A 12 -8.34 -9.47 19.03
N SER A 13 -9.49 -10.11 19.21
CA SER A 13 -10.00 -11.07 18.23
C SER A 13 -10.40 -10.38 16.92
N SER A 14 -10.91 -9.14 16.95
CA SER A 14 -11.22 -8.36 15.75
C SER A 14 -9.99 -7.96 14.93
N VAL A 15 -8.86 -7.60 15.55
CA VAL A 15 -7.65 -7.25 14.79
C VAL A 15 -7.02 -8.47 14.12
N ILE A 16 -7.08 -9.64 14.78
CA ILE A 16 -6.58 -10.90 14.21
C ILE A 16 -7.58 -11.47 13.19
N LEU A 17 -8.88 -11.32 13.40
CA LEU A 17 -9.92 -11.71 12.44
C LEU A 17 -9.89 -10.82 11.19
N VAL A 18 -9.57 -9.53 11.31
CA VAL A 18 -9.35 -8.61 10.18
C VAL A 18 -8.10 -9.00 9.38
N LEU A 19 -7.02 -9.42 10.05
CA LEU A 19 -5.82 -9.97 9.39
C LEU A 19 -6.08 -11.33 8.72
N VAL A 20 -6.96 -12.17 9.27
CA VAL A 20 -7.35 -13.46 8.69
C VAL A 20 -8.34 -13.30 7.52
N LEU A 21 -9.30 -12.38 7.62
CA LEU A 21 -10.25 -12.07 6.55
C LEU A 21 -9.58 -11.36 5.35
N ALA A 22 -8.56 -10.55 5.59
CA ALA A 22 -7.73 -9.97 4.53
C ALA A 22 -6.98 -11.05 3.71
N ILE A 23 -6.71 -12.22 4.31
CA ILE A 23 -6.12 -13.37 3.61
C ILE A 23 -7.17 -14.16 2.83
N TYR A 24 -8.41 -14.27 3.33
CA TYR A 24 -9.51 -14.93 2.60
C TYR A 24 -9.97 -14.18 1.34
N ALA A 25 -9.85 -12.85 1.30
CA ALA A 25 -10.19 -12.05 0.12
C ALA A 25 -9.19 -12.21 -1.05
N SER A 26 -8.07 -12.91 -0.86
CA SER A 26 -7.06 -13.14 -1.90
C SER A 26 -7.29 -14.40 -2.75
N MET A 27 -8.40 -15.12 -2.53
CA MET A 27 -8.71 -16.35 -3.23
C MET A 27 -9.91 -16.15 -4.18
N GLY A 28 -9.66 -15.78 -5.43
CA GLY A 28 -10.71 -15.67 -6.44
C GLY A 28 -10.28 -15.15 -7.80
N LEU A 29 -9.87 -16.09 -8.68
CA LEU A 29 -9.99 -16.12 -10.15
C LEU A 29 -9.50 -14.95 -11.04
N ALA A 30 -9.19 -15.35 -12.28
CA ALA A 30 -8.45 -14.64 -13.32
C ALA A 30 -9.16 -13.44 -13.98
N GLU A 31 -8.31 -12.55 -14.52
CA GLU A 31 -8.45 -11.71 -15.72
C GLU A 31 -9.39 -10.47 -15.72
N ALA A 32 -8.90 -9.42 -16.40
CA ALA A 32 -9.37 -8.03 -16.53
C ALA A 32 -8.90 -7.07 -15.41
N GLN A 33 -8.66 -5.78 -15.74
CA GLN A 33 -8.34 -4.74 -14.76
C GLN A 33 -9.32 -4.83 -13.58
N THR A 34 -8.83 -5.32 -12.44
CA THR A 34 -9.70 -5.66 -11.33
C THR A 34 -9.98 -4.39 -10.53
N VAL A 35 -11.07 -3.72 -10.85
CA VAL A 35 -11.59 -2.64 -9.99
C VAL A 35 -12.04 -3.28 -8.67
N VAL A 36 -11.14 -3.34 -7.69
CA VAL A 36 -11.43 -3.95 -6.38
C VAL A 36 -12.07 -2.90 -5.49
N ARG A 37 -13.29 -3.16 -5.02
CA ARG A 37 -13.93 -2.36 -3.98
C ARG A 37 -13.23 -2.63 -2.66
N VAL A 38 -12.48 -1.66 -2.16
CA VAL A 38 -11.69 -1.80 -0.91
C VAL A 38 -12.40 -1.21 0.31
N PHE A 39 -13.32 -0.28 0.10
CA PHE A 39 -14.12 0.31 1.17
C PHE A 39 -15.50 0.70 0.66
N TRP A 40 -16.52 0.51 1.50
CA TRP A 40 -17.88 0.95 1.23
C TRP A 40 -18.60 1.22 2.53
N ASP A 41 -19.46 2.24 2.49
CA ASP A 41 -20.27 2.67 3.62
C ASP A 41 -21.62 3.21 3.11
N ASP A 42 -22.71 2.52 3.44
CA ASP A 42 -24.10 2.95 3.23
C ASP A 42 -24.72 3.60 4.47
N PHE A 43 -23.95 3.73 5.55
CA PHE A 43 -24.35 4.34 6.81
C PHE A 43 -25.54 3.68 7.55
N GLU A 44 -26.00 2.51 7.10
CA GLU A 44 -27.18 1.83 7.65
C GLU A 44 -26.90 1.18 9.02
N ASP A 45 -25.66 0.80 9.28
CA ASP A 45 -25.22 0.12 10.50
C ASP A 45 -24.98 1.08 11.70
N TYR A 46 -24.95 2.39 11.46
CA TYR A 46 -24.71 3.38 12.50
C TYR A 46 -25.96 3.78 13.30
N GLU A 47 -25.73 4.22 14.55
CA GLU A 47 -26.77 4.76 15.42
C GLU A 47 -27.19 6.16 14.95
N VAL A 48 -28.51 6.41 14.90
CA VAL A 48 -29.07 7.74 14.58
C VAL A 48 -28.78 8.68 15.75
N LYS A 49 -27.73 9.47 15.63
CA LYS A 49 -27.30 10.45 16.63
C LYS A 49 -26.39 11.52 16.04
N THR A 50 -26.15 12.55 16.84
CA THR A 50 -25.08 13.52 16.60
C THR A 50 -23.74 12.97 17.08
N TYR A 51 -22.71 13.11 16.26
CA TYR A 51 -21.34 12.77 16.56
C TYR A 51 -20.59 14.06 16.92
N SER A 52 -19.97 14.08 18.10
CA SER A 52 -19.28 15.25 18.64
C SER A 52 -17.76 15.05 18.64
N GLY A 53 -17.01 16.12 18.36
CA GLY A 53 -15.55 16.12 18.38
C GLY A 53 -14.95 15.77 17.02
N GLY A 54 -13.76 15.17 16.99
CA GLY A 54 -13.07 14.81 15.75
C GLY A 54 -13.41 13.41 15.21
N ALA A 55 -14.21 12.62 15.92
CA ALA A 55 -14.55 11.26 15.54
C ALA A 55 -16.00 11.18 15.00
N GLY A 56 -16.15 10.69 13.78
CA GLY A 56 -17.43 10.44 13.14
C GLY A 56 -17.89 8.98 13.22
N PRO A 57 -18.88 8.61 12.39
CA PRO A 57 -19.30 7.22 12.27
C PRO A 57 -18.13 6.35 11.76
N GLY A 58 -17.88 5.21 12.40
CA GLY A 58 -16.86 4.26 11.96
C GLY A 58 -15.47 4.88 11.72
N PRO A 59 -14.90 4.77 10.50
CA PRO A 59 -13.57 5.28 10.16
C PRO A 59 -13.53 6.76 9.73
N TRP A 60 -14.67 7.46 9.76
CA TRP A 60 -14.78 8.85 9.34
C TRP A 60 -14.28 9.81 10.43
N LEU A 61 -13.36 10.70 10.10
CA LEU A 61 -12.86 11.76 10.96
C LEU A 61 -13.52 13.08 10.59
N GLN A 62 -13.81 13.92 11.59
CA GLN A 62 -14.49 15.21 11.43
C GLN A 62 -13.48 16.34 11.56
N SER A 63 -13.56 17.32 10.68
CA SER A 63 -12.64 18.46 10.68
C SER A 63 -13.33 19.71 10.19
N ILE A 64 -13.06 20.83 10.87
CA ILE A 64 -13.54 22.16 10.48
C ILE A 64 -12.30 23.02 10.27
N GLY A 65 -12.04 23.38 9.01
CA GLY A 65 -11.01 24.34 8.65
C GLY A 65 -11.54 25.78 8.75
N GLY A 66 -10.65 26.75 8.98
CA GLY A 66 -11.00 28.17 9.02
C GLY A 66 -11.78 28.64 10.26
N GLY A 67 -12.08 27.73 11.20
CA GLY A 67 -12.83 28.03 12.43
C GLY A 67 -14.34 27.86 12.28
N GLY A 68 -15.09 28.25 13.31
CA GLY A 68 -16.54 28.07 13.41
C GLY A 68 -16.95 26.70 13.93
N SER A 69 -18.20 26.33 13.66
CA SER A 69 -18.87 25.13 14.17
C SER A 69 -19.70 24.44 13.09
N ALA A 70 -19.81 23.13 13.23
CA ALA A 70 -20.60 22.28 12.36
C ALA A 70 -21.14 21.10 13.15
N THR A 71 -22.25 20.55 12.68
CA THR A 71 -22.88 19.37 13.27
C THR A 71 -22.84 18.20 12.31
N TYR A 72 -22.38 17.05 12.80
CA TYR A 72 -22.27 15.82 12.06
C TYR A 72 -23.24 14.78 12.62
N LYS A 73 -24.12 14.21 11.81
CA LYS A 73 -25.18 13.31 12.31
C LYS A 73 -25.44 12.17 11.35
N ILE A 74 -25.78 11.01 11.89
CA ILE A 74 -26.52 9.99 11.14
C ILE A 74 -28.00 10.32 11.27
N VAL A 75 -28.67 10.52 10.14
CA VAL A 75 -30.09 10.86 10.06
C VAL A 75 -30.83 9.69 9.41
N SER A 76 -32.00 9.33 9.94
CA SER A 76 -32.89 8.35 9.30
C SER A 76 -34.10 9.05 8.70
N SER A 77 -34.35 8.83 7.41
CA SER A 77 -35.53 9.36 6.71
C SER A 77 -35.95 8.43 5.59
N GLY A 78 -37.25 8.17 5.47
CA GLY A 78 -37.79 7.30 4.41
C GLY A 78 -37.32 5.84 4.47
N GLY A 79 -36.91 5.36 5.65
CA GLY A 79 -36.42 3.99 5.85
C GLY A 79 -34.92 3.80 5.66
N ASN A 80 -34.20 4.81 5.16
CA ASN A 80 -32.75 4.78 4.97
C ASN A 80 -32.05 5.67 6.01
N LYS A 81 -30.79 5.38 6.28
CA LYS A 81 -29.87 6.24 7.05
C LYS A 81 -28.83 6.85 6.13
N PHE A 82 -28.42 8.06 6.45
CA PHE A 82 -27.38 8.76 5.71
C PHE A 82 -26.61 9.71 6.61
N TYR A 83 -25.43 10.12 6.15
CA TYR A 83 -24.55 11.00 6.89
C TYR A 83 -24.81 12.47 6.54
N SER A 84 -25.06 13.28 7.55
CA SER A 84 -25.35 14.72 7.44
C SER A 84 -24.17 15.54 7.95
N LEU A 85 -23.72 16.48 7.12
CA LEU A 85 -22.79 17.54 7.48
C LEU A 85 -23.55 18.87 7.41
N GLU A 86 -23.67 19.56 8.54
CA GLU A 86 -24.42 20.82 8.66
C GLU A 86 -23.50 21.91 9.22
N SER A 87 -23.14 22.90 8.41
CA SER A 87 -22.39 24.06 8.87
C SER A 87 -23.32 25.08 9.52
N SER A 88 -23.03 25.49 10.75
CA SER A 88 -23.63 26.68 11.37
C SER A 88 -22.86 27.94 10.95
N ASP A 89 -21.56 27.93 11.21
CA ASP A 89 -20.60 29.00 10.87
C ASP A 89 -19.21 28.45 10.50
N GLY A 90 -19.08 27.13 10.38
CA GLY A 90 -17.84 26.45 10.01
C GLY A 90 -17.48 26.70 8.54
N VAL A 91 -16.24 27.14 8.27
CA VAL A 91 -15.83 27.56 6.92
C VAL A 91 -15.61 26.35 6.01
N PHE A 92 -14.70 25.44 6.37
CA PHE A 92 -14.41 24.23 5.60
C PHE A 92 -14.82 22.98 6.38
N VAL A 93 -16.07 22.56 6.21
CA VAL A 93 -16.65 21.44 6.97
C VAL A 93 -16.39 20.13 6.22
N LYS A 94 -15.58 19.27 6.82
CA LYS A 94 -15.04 18.06 6.17
C LYS A 94 -15.33 16.84 7.01
N SER A 95 -15.60 15.73 6.35
CA SER A 95 -15.43 14.42 6.94
C SER A 95 -14.54 13.55 6.08
N VAL A 96 -13.44 13.07 6.65
CA VAL A 96 -12.31 12.47 5.93
C VAL A 96 -12.11 11.04 6.40
N LEU A 97 -11.92 10.11 5.48
CA LEU A 97 -11.61 8.72 5.82
C LEU A 97 -10.26 8.64 6.54
N SER A 98 -10.16 7.81 7.59
CA SER A 98 -8.94 7.65 8.39
C SER A 98 -7.83 6.85 7.68
N ASN A 99 -7.34 7.36 6.55
CA ASN A 99 -6.24 6.79 5.77
C ASN A 99 -4.85 7.26 6.21
N TYR A 100 -4.76 8.03 7.30
CA TYR A 100 -3.49 8.42 7.90
C TYR A 100 -3.27 7.65 9.19
N PHE A 101 -2.16 6.94 9.25
CA PHE A 101 -1.67 6.27 10.44
C PHE A 101 -0.60 7.11 11.12
N CYS A 102 -0.89 7.67 12.28
CA CYS A 102 0.05 8.53 13.00
C CYS A 102 0.78 7.77 14.13
N LEU A 103 2.11 7.78 14.09
CA LEU A 103 3.00 7.14 15.07
C LEU A 103 4.10 8.13 15.49
N PHE A 104 4.33 8.31 16.79
CA PHE A 104 5.37 9.20 17.35
C PHE A 104 5.36 10.65 16.80
N GLY A 105 4.17 11.20 16.54
CA GLY A 105 4.02 12.57 16.03
C GLY A 105 4.22 12.72 14.52
N SER A 106 4.44 11.63 13.77
CA SER A 106 4.46 11.61 12.31
C SER A 106 3.26 10.84 11.76
N CYS A 107 2.59 11.37 10.74
CA CYS A 107 1.44 10.74 10.10
C CYS A 107 1.82 10.19 8.72
N PHE A 108 1.54 8.91 8.49
CA PHE A 108 1.84 8.21 7.24
C PHE A 108 0.54 7.89 6.51
N TYR A 109 0.48 8.21 5.22
CA TYR A 109 -0.65 7.84 4.37
C TYR A 109 -0.62 6.35 4.05
N THR A 110 -1.74 5.66 4.21
CA THR A 110 -1.90 4.22 3.97
C THR A 110 -3.01 3.89 2.96
N GLY A 111 -3.58 4.90 2.28
CA GLY A 111 -4.61 4.72 1.27
C GLY A 111 -4.06 4.54 -0.16
N PRO A 112 -4.93 4.30 -1.15
CA PRO A 112 -4.55 4.20 -2.56
C PRO A 112 -4.27 5.57 -3.19
N ASN A 113 -3.35 5.65 -4.16
CA ASN A 113 -3.10 6.89 -4.92
C ASN A 113 -3.97 7.01 -6.18
N ASP A 114 -4.29 5.86 -6.77
CA ASP A 114 -5.13 5.70 -7.95
C ASP A 114 -6.40 4.96 -7.55
N TYR A 115 -7.52 5.62 -7.74
CA TYR A 115 -8.79 5.17 -7.21
C TYR A 115 -9.96 5.79 -7.93
N ASP A 116 -11.10 5.18 -7.67
CA ASP A 116 -12.39 5.65 -8.10
C ASP A 116 -13.30 5.73 -6.88
N ILE A 117 -13.70 6.95 -6.52
CA ILE A 117 -14.64 7.18 -5.42
C ILE A 117 -16.02 7.51 -5.97
N TYR A 118 -17.03 6.94 -5.36
CA TYR A 118 -18.44 7.15 -5.68
C TYR A 118 -19.20 7.49 -4.40
N ALA A 119 -20.13 8.43 -4.47
CA ALA A 119 -21.10 8.68 -3.42
C ALA A 119 -22.43 9.18 -4.00
N ARG A 120 -23.52 8.95 -3.28
CA ARG A 120 -24.76 9.72 -3.45
C ARG A 120 -24.69 10.95 -2.58
N ILE A 121 -25.09 12.08 -3.14
CA ILE A 121 -25.04 13.39 -2.49
C ILE A 121 -26.39 14.06 -2.67
N LYS A 122 -26.84 14.77 -1.63
CA LYS A 122 -27.98 15.68 -1.68
C LYS A 122 -27.58 16.99 -1.02
N VAL A 123 -27.65 18.08 -1.77
CA VAL A 123 -27.29 19.42 -1.29
C VAL A 123 -28.56 20.12 -0.80
N VAL A 124 -28.71 20.22 0.51
CA VAL A 124 -29.86 20.89 1.13
C VAL A 124 -29.67 22.39 1.07
N ASP A 125 -28.51 22.91 1.46
CA ASP A 125 -28.18 24.33 1.44
C ASP A 125 -26.73 24.55 1.01
N GLY A 126 -26.47 25.65 0.30
CA GLY A 126 -25.12 26.03 -0.13
C GLY A 126 -24.53 25.09 -1.18
N GLU A 127 -23.50 24.33 -0.78
CA GLU A 127 -22.77 23.41 -1.63
C GLU A 127 -22.45 22.09 -0.90
N GLY A 128 -22.23 21.05 -1.68
CA GLY A 128 -21.84 19.74 -1.15
C GLY A 128 -21.05 18.95 -2.17
N GLY A 129 -20.05 18.20 -1.71
CA GLY A 129 -19.14 17.54 -2.62
C GLY A 129 -18.22 16.49 -2.00
N LEU A 130 -17.28 16.03 -2.83
CA LEU A 130 -16.24 15.09 -2.46
C LEU A 130 -14.89 15.80 -2.46
N ILE A 131 -14.11 15.49 -1.44
CA ILE A 131 -12.71 15.87 -1.33
C ILE A 131 -11.85 14.65 -1.51
N PHE A 132 -10.69 14.84 -2.13
CA PHE A 132 -9.76 13.76 -2.44
C PHE A 132 -8.34 14.30 -2.52
N ARG A 133 -7.37 13.40 -2.32
CA ARG A 133 -5.97 13.74 -2.01
C ARG A 133 -5.84 14.76 -0.88
N VAL A 134 -6.62 14.59 0.18
CA VAL A 134 -6.54 15.42 1.39
C VAL A 134 -5.21 15.17 2.10
N THR A 135 -4.40 16.20 2.24
CA THR A 135 -3.10 16.15 2.94
C THR A 135 -3.25 15.87 4.44
N SER A 136 -2.18 15.46 5.10
CA SER A 136 -2.22 15.06 6.52
C SER A 136 -2.58 16.19 7.48
N ASP A 137 -2.32 17.44 7.11
CA ASP A 137 -2.73 18.63 7.85
C ASP A 137 -4.20 19.03 7.59
N LEU A 138 -4.87 18.33 6.66
CA LEU A 138 -6.24 18.55 6.21
C LEU A 138 -6.47 19.90 5.51
N LYS A 139 -5.42 20.65 5.18
CA LYS A 139 -5.54 22.01 4.63
C LYS A 139 -5.50 22.06 3.11
N LYS A 140 -4.91 21.06 2.46
CA LYS A 140 -4.76 21.01 1.01
C LYS A 140 -5.45 19.79 0.45
N TYR A 141 -6.26 19.99 -0.58
CA TYR A 141 -7.03 18.92 -1.21
C TYR A 141 -7.60 19.38 -2.55
N TYR A 142 -7.98 18.42 -3.38
CA TYR A 142 -8.90 18.69 -4.47
C TYR A 142 -10.34 18.58 -3.96
N LEU A 143 -11.19 19.47 -4.45
CA LEU A 143 -12.61 19.54 -4.10
C LEU A 143 -13.45 19.52 -5.38
N ALA A 144 -14.22 18.45 -5.58
CA ALA A 144 -15.29 18.40 -6.56
C ALA A 144 -16.60 18.71 -5.84
N THR A 145 -17.17 19.88 -6.07
CA THR A 145 -18.34 20.38 -5.33
C THR A 145 -19.45 20.81 -6.29
N VAL A 146 -20.70 20.68 -5.83
CA VAL A 146 -21.89 21.12 -6.53
C VAL A 146 -22.54 22.27 -5.77
N TYR A 147 -22.71 23.40 -6.45
CA TYR A 147 -23.41 24.56 -5.92
C TYR A 147 -24.89 24.50 -6.26
N LYS A 148 -25.74 24.51 -5.22
CA LYS A 148 -27.19 24.40 -5.39
C LYS A 148 -27.79 25.58 -6.15
N SER A 149 -27.38 26.81 -5.81
CA SER A 149 -27.96 28.04 -6.38
C SER A 149 -27.60 28.25 -7.85
N SER A 150 -26.35 27.98 -8.23
CA SER A 150 -25.87 28.18 -9.59
C SER A 150 -26.04 26.95 -10.50
N LYS A 151 -26.35 25.78 -9.92
CA LYS A 151 -26.42 24.49 -10.63
C LYS A 151 -25.15 24.21 -11.44
N LYS A 152 -24.00 24.43 -10.82
CA LYS A 152 -22.68 24.18 -11.40
C LYS A 152 -21.90 23.18 -10.55
N MET A 153 -21.13 22.34 -11.23
CA MET A 153 -20.05 21.57 -10.62
C MET A 153 -18.75 22.35 -10.83
N ILE A 154 -18.00 22.54 -9.74
CA ILE A 154 -16.67 23.15 -9.78
C ILE A 154 -15.66 22.16 -9.19
N LEU A 155 -14.55 22.00 -9.89
CA LEU A 155 -13.37 21.29 -9.41
C LEU A 155 -12.31 22.31 -9.01
N TRP A 156 -11.91 22.28 -7.74
CA TRP A 156 -10.94 23.18 -7.14
C TRP A 156 -9.70 22.43 -6.71
N TYR A 157 -8.54 23.11 -6.76
CA TYR A 157 -7.47 22.89 -5.80
C TYR A 157 -7.67 23.87 -4.64
N VAL A 158 -7.75 23.36 -3.43
CA VAL A 158 -7.98 24.15 -2.21
C VAL A 158 -6.70 24.16 -1.38
N ASP A 159 -6.29 25.35 -0.95
CA ASP A 159 -5.28 25.56 0.09
C ASP A 159 -5.88 26.49 1.14
N GLU A 160 -6.29 25.93 2.28
CA GLU A 160 -7.02 26.66 3.32
C GLU A 160 -6.19 27.78 3.95
N ASP A 161 -4.85 27.74 3.85
CA ASP A 161 -3.99 28.82 4.33
C ASP A 161 -4.12 30.10 3.49
N GLN A 162 -4.62 30.00 2.25
CA GLN A 162 -4.91 31.14 1.39
C GLN A 162 -6.29 31.76 1.65
N GLY A 163 -7.11 31.12 2.49
CA GLY A 163 -8.46 31.54 2.83
C GLY A 163 -9.55 31.02 1.88
N PRO A 164 -10.83 31.29 2.21
CA PRO A 164 -11.97 30.81 1.44
C PRO A 164 -12.02 31.40 0.03
N GLY A 165 -12.32 30.55 -0.96
CA GLY A 165 -12.40 30.93 -2.36
C GLY A 165 -11.04 31.23 -3.01
N ALA A 166 -9.94 31.01 -2.30
CA ALA A 166 -8.59 31.09 -2.84
C ALA A 166 -8.15 29.72 -3.40
N GLY A 167 -7.41 29.76 -4.51
CA GLY A 167 -6.96 28.58 -5.25
C GLY A 167 -7.50 28.53 -6.69
N PRO A 168 -6.83 27.81 -7.60
CA PRO A 168 -7.27 27.71 -8.98
C PRO A 168 -8.55 26.85 -9.11
N LYS A 169 -9.52 27.37 -9.85
CA LYS A 169 -10.61 26.56 -10.41
C LYS A 169 -10.05 25.75 -11.57
N LEU A 170 -9.95 24.45 -11.39
CA LEU A 170 -9.44 23.53 -12.41
C LEU A 170 -10.51 23.25 -13.49
N ALA A 171 -11.78 23.22 -13.10
CA ALA A 171 -12.90 23.15 -14.03
C ALA A 171 -14.17 23.77 -13.42
N GLU A 172 -15.01 24.38 -14.25
CA GLU A 172 -16.34 24.88 -13.89
C GLU A 172 -17.31 24.52 -15.01
N VAL A 173 -18.32 23.70 -14.71
CA VAL A 173 -19.22 23.12 -15.70
C VAL A 173 -20.66 23.14 -15.19
N ALA A 174 -21.61 23.53 -16.04
CA ALA A 174 -23.03 23.47 -15.71
C ALA A 174 -23.48 22.01 -15.49
N LEU A 175 -24.37 21.79 -14.52
CA LEU A 175 -24.93 20.47 -14.31
C LEU A 175 -25.82 20.05 -15.48
N PRO A 176 -25.94 18.74 -15.76
CA PRO A 176 -26.94 18.24 -16.70
C PRO A 176 -28.34 18.69 -16.27
N ALA A 177 -29.21 19.01 -17.25
CA ALA A 177 -30.54 19.55 -16.99
C ALA A 177 -31.42 18.63 -16.12
N GLU A 178 -31.13 17.33 -16.12
CA GLU A 178 -31.87 16.31 -15.37
C GLU A 178 -31.46 16.23 -13.88
N VAL A 179 -30.38 16.90 -13.48
CA VAL A 179 -29.85 16.84 -12.11
C VAL A 179 -30.40 18.00 -11.29
N ASP A 180 -31.19 17.68 -10.26
CA ASP A 180 -31.55 18.62 -9.19
C ASP A 180 -30.64 18.39 -7.97
N PRO A 181 -29.77 19.35 -7.60
CA PRO A 181 -28.93 19.23 -6.40
C PRO A 181 -29.72 19.07 -5.09
N SER A 182 -31.01 19.46 -5.07
CA SER A 182 -31.90 19.32 -3.92
C SER A 182 -32.38 17.90 -3.70
N ASP A 183 -32.22 17.03 -4.69
CA ASP A 183 -32.49 15.60 -4.61
C ASP A 183 -31.18 14.79 -4.64
N TRP A 184 -31.29 13.48 -4.41
CA TRP A 184 -30.15 12.58 -4.45
C TRP A 184 -29.60 12.44 -5.88
N PHE A 185 -28.33 12.77 -6.07
CA PHE A 185 -27.60 12.51 -7.31
C PHE A 185 -26.31 11.75 -7.01
N SER A 186 -25.84 10.97 -8.00
CA SER A 186 -24.56 10.28 -7.89
C SER A 186 -23.42 11.20 -8.31
N MET A 187 -22.33 11.22 -7.54
CA MET A 187 -21.07 11.83 -7.94
C MET A 187 -19.95 10.80 -7.86
N ARG A 188 -19.08 10.81 -8.88
CA ARG A 188 -17.94 9.90 -8.98
C ARG A 188 -16.69 10.70 -9.36
N VAL A 189 -15.58 10.44 -8.68
CA VAL A 189 -14.28 11.02 -9.00
C VAL A 189 -13.31 9.89 -9.29
N TRP A 190 -12.82 9.85 -10.52
CA TRP A 190 -11.83 8.90 -10.99
C TRP A 190 -10.48 9.60 -11.03
N VAL A 191 -9.51 9.06 -10.28
CA VAL A 191 -8.15 9.59 -10.15
C VAL A 191 -7.18 8.52 -10.60
N TYR A 192 -6.40 8.83 -11.62
CA TYR A 192 -5.33 7.97 -12.11
C TYR A 192 -4.10 8.80 -12.44
N LYS A 193 -3.03 8.62 -11.68
CA LYS A 193 -1.86 9.49 -11.68
C LYS A 193 -2.30 10.94 -11.53
N ASP A 194 -1.95 11.83 -12.44
CA ASP A 194 -2.31 13.24 -12.35
C ASP A 194 -3.64 13.55 -13.06
N ASN A 195 -4.30 12.55 -13.66
CA ASN A 195 -5.59 12.71 -14.32
C ASN A 195 -6.75 12.60 -13.32
N ILE A 196 -7.53 13.66 -13.22
CA ILE A 196 -8.70 13.79 -12.37
C ILE A 196 -9.92 13.93 -13.27
N THR A 197 -10.84 12.98 -13.17
CA THR A 197 -12.09 13.00 -13.95
C THR A 197 -13.29 12.96 -13.02
N VAL A 198 -14.20 13.93 -13.18
CA VAL A 198 -15.41 14.07 -12.36
C VAL A 198 -16.65 13.72 -13.18
N PHE A 199 -17.48 12.85 -12.65
CA PHE A 199 -18.77 12.47 -13.21
C PHE A 199 -19.90 12.86 -12.24
N VAL A 200 -20.99 13.38 -12.79
CA VAL A 200 -22.23 13.65 -12.05
C VAL A 200 -23.38 13.00 -12.81
N ALA A 201 -24.23 12.25 -12.11
CA ALA A 201 -25.31 11.45 -12.69
C ALA A 201 -24.84 10.57 -13.87
N GLY A 202 -23.64 9.97 -13.74
CA GLY A 202 -23.03 9.12 -14.77
C GLY A 202 -22.43 9.86 -15.97
N LYS A 203 -22.66 11.18 -16.12
CA LYS A 203 -22.11 11.99 -17.21
C LYS A 203 -20.75 12.57 -16.82
N LYS A 204 -19.74 12.43 -17.70
CA LYS A 204 -18.41 13.05 -17.50
C LYS A 204 -18.55 14.57 -17.63
N LEU A 205 -18.23 15.31 -16.56
CA LEU A 205 -18.30 16.77 -16.56
C LEU A 205 -16.93 17.42 -16.69
N ALA A 206 -15.90 16.90 -16.03
CA ALA A 206 -14.54 17.43 -16.11
C ALA A 206 -13.51 16.30 -16.24
N SER A 207 -12.40 16.60 -16.90
CA SER A 207 -11.21 15.75 -17.00
C SER A 207 -10.02 16.68 -17.12
N VAL A 208 -9.20 16.76 -16.07
CA VAL A 208 -8.07 17.68 -15.94
C VAL A 208 -6.82 16.91 -15.56
N ILE A 209 -5.66 17.46 -15.88
CA ILE A 209 -4.36 16.93 -15.44
C ILE A 209 -3.78 17.96 -14.47
N ASP A 210 -3.55 17.54 -13.22
CA ASP A 210 -2.99 18.38 -12.17
C ASP A 210 -2.17 17.53 -11.20
N ASP A 211 -0.92 17.92 -10.96
CA ASP A 211 0.08 17.19 -10.16
C ASP A 211 0.39 17.89 -8.81
N SER A 212 -0.38 18.93 -8.45
CA SER A 212 -0.16 19.72 -7.23
C SER A 212 -0.23 18.89 -5.95
N ILE A 213 -1.06 17.84 -5.92
CA ILE A 213 -1.12 16.86 -4.83
C ILE A 213 -1.09 15.46 -5.43
N GLY A 214 -0.08 14.67 -5.06
CA GLY A 214 0.12 13.32 -5.59
C GLY A 214 -0.58 12.19 -4.80
N TYR A 215 -0.94 12.43 -3.54
CA TYR A 215 -1.59 11.44 -2.67
C TYR A 215 -2.36 12.11 -1.55
N GLY A 216 -3.27 11.38 -0.93
CA GLY A 216 -3.95 11.83 0.28
C GLY A 216 -5.30 11.17 0.49
N SER A 217 -5.94 11.50 1.61
CA SER A 217 -7.21 10.89 1.96
C SER A 217 -8.36 11.44 1.11
N MET A 218 -9.58 10.97 1.38
CA MET A 218 -10.78 11.33 0.66
C MET A 218 -11.96 11.40 1.62
N GLY A 219 -13.04 12.05 1.19
CA GLY A 219 -14.27 12.09 1.94
C GLY A 219 -15.23 13.16 1.46
N PHE A 220 -15.99 13.72 2.39
CA PHE A 220 -17.11 14.60 2.15
C PHE A 220 -16.83 16.04 2.56
N TYR A 221 -17.54 16.96 1.92
CA TYR A 221 -17.38 18.38 2.13
C TYR A 221 -18.70 19.15 2.04
N THR A 222 -18.85 20.14 2.90
CA THR A 222 -19.79 21.26 2.76
C THR A 222 -19.08 22.55 3.21
N TYR A 223 -19.64 23.70 2.84
CA TYR A 223 -19.05 25.01 3.11
C TYR A 223 -19.83 25.78 4.19
N TYR A 224 -19.36 26.98 4.51
CA TYR A 224 -20.01 27.95 5.40
C TYR A 224 -21.51 28.09 5.11
N GLY A 225 -22.34 27.82 6.12
CA GLY A 225 -23.79 27.83 6.04
C GLY A 225 -24.40 26.73 5.14
N GLY A 226 -23.57 25.79 4.68
CA GLY A 226 -23.98 24.69 3.82
C GLY A 226 -24.46 23.47 4.60
N LYS A 227 -25.38 22.74 3.98
CA LYS A 227 -25.93 21.50 4.51
C LYS A 227 -26.00 20.46 3.40
N ALA A 228 -25.31 19.34 3.59
CA ALA A 228 -25.25 18.27 2.60
C ALA A 228 -25.38 16.90 3.25
N TYR A 229 -26.06 16.00 2.53
CA TYR A 229 -26.25 14.61 2.93
C TYR A 229 -25.48 13.69 1.99
N PHE A 230 -24.91 12.64 2.56
CA PHE A 230 -24.05 11.68 1.89
C PHE A 230 -24.49 10.26 2.20
N ASP A 231 -24.47 9.43 1.16
CA ASP A 231 -24.89 8.05 1.24
C ASP A 231 -24.15 7.20 0.20
N LEU A 232 -24.09 5.89 0.41
CA LEU A 232 -23.56 4.88 -0.51
C LEU A 232 -22.15 5.21 -1.00
N PHE A 233 -21.25 5.53 -0.08
CA PHE A 233 -19.85 5.78 -0.41
C PHE A 233 -19.17 4.49 -0.81
N SER A 234 -18.46 4.50 -1.93
CA SER A 234 -17.65 3.37 -2.38
C SER A 234 -16.28 3.88 -2.83
N LEU A 235 -15.24 3.19 -2.39
CA LEU A 235 -13.87 3.37 -2.86
C LEU A 235 -13.44 2.11 -3.59
N TYR A 236 -13.06 2.29 -4.85
CA TYR A 236 -12.46 1.25 -5.67
C TYR A 236 -11.01 1.60 -5.95
N VAL A 237 -10.11 0.62 -5.86
CA VAL A 237 -8.72 0.79 -6.24
C VAL A 237 -8.55 0.38 -7.68
N LEU A 238 -7.86 1.21 -8.44
CA LEU A 238 -7.48 0.91 -9.81
C LEU A 238 -6.17 0.13 -9.75
N THR A 239 -6.25 -1.19 -9.81
CA THR A 239 -5.06 -2.03 -9.99
C THR A 239 -4.68 -2.01 -11.47
N SER A 240 -3.84 -1.05 -11.85
CA SER A 240 -2.95 -1.30 -12.99
C SER A 240 -1.74 -2.05 -12.46
N GLU A 241 -1.42 -3.22 -13.02
CA GLU A 241 -0.07 -3.77 -12.92
C GLU A 241 0.89 -2.83 -13.66
N GLU A 242 1.24 -1.70 -13.03
CA GLU A 242 2.31 -0.84 -13.53
C GLU A 242 3.65 -1.45 -13.13
N THR A 243 4.34 -1.94 -14.16
CA THR A 243 5.80 -2.10 -14.11
C THR A 243 6.39 -0.68 -14.11
N THR A 244 6.86 -0.22 -12.95
CA THR A 244 7.47 1.11 -12.82
C THR A 244 8.93 1.09 -13.28
N THR A 245 9.20 1.69 -14.43
CA THR A 245 10.54 2.14 -14.82
C THR A 245 10.66 3.62 -14.43
N LYS A 246 11.49 3.94 -13.43
CA LYS A 246 11.89 5.32 -13.13
C LYS A 246 13.39 5.51 -13.34
N THR A 247 13.69 6.45 -14.24
CA THR A 247 15.01 7.01 -14.53
C THR A 247 15.58 7.73 -13.30
N VAL A 248 16.78 7.35 -12.88
CA VAL A 248 17.55 8.07 -11.85
C VAL A 248 18.55 8.98 -12.56
N THR A 249 18.31 10.29 -12.54
CA THR A 249 19.31 11.28 -12.96
C THR A 249 20.23 11.58 -11.77
N SER A 250 21.46 11.06 -11.82
CA SER A 250 22.53 11.47 -10.91
C SER A 250 23.41 12.48 -11.62
N THR A 251 23.34 13.75 -11.22
CA THR A 251 24.26 14.79 -11.71
C THR A 251 25.54 14.72 -10.89
N LYS A 252 26.62 14.22 -11.51
CA LYS A 252 27.98 14.42 -11.01
C LYS A 252 28.65 15.44 -11.91
N THR A 253 28.92 16.63 -11.38
CA THR A 253 29.65 17.67 -12.10
C THR A 253 31.09 17.21 -12.31
N ALA A 254 31.43 16.86 -13.54
CA ALA A 254 32.79 16.79 -14.04
C ALA A 254 32.83 17.46 -15.41
N THR A 255 33.82 18.33 -15.59
CA THR A 255 34.01 19.21 -16.75
C THR A 255 34.34 18.45 -18.03
N ILE A 256 33.37 17.80 -18.67
CA ILE A 256 33.46 17.36 -20.08
C ILE A 256 32.04 17.41 -20.69
N THR A 257 31.89 18.18 -21.76
CA THR A 257 30.64 18.30 -22.53
C THR A 257 30.22 16.93 -23.08
N SER A 258 29.12 16.39 -22.58
CA SER A 258 28.46 15.19 -23.13
C SER A 258 27.07 15.58 -23.64
N THR A 259 26.73 15.13 -24.85
CA THR A 259 25.39 15.31 -25.43
C THR A 259 24.73 13.95 -25.49
N THR A 260 23.66 13.77 -24.72
CA THR A 260 22.83 12.57 -24.72
C THR A 260 21.59 12.86 -25.54
N THR A 261 21.35 12.09 -26.60
CA THR A 261 20.11 12.18 -27.39
C THR A 261 19.28 10.94 -27.11
N VAL A 262 18.07 11.13 -26.60
CA VAL A 262 17.08 10.07 -26.40
C VAL A 262 16.07 10.18 -27.54
N THR A 263 15.92 9.11 -28.30
CA THR A 263 14.90 9.02 -29.36
C THR A 263 13.96 7.88 -29.01
N SER A 264 12.72 8.22 -28.65
CA SER A 264 11.62 7.27 -28.53
C SER A 264 10.88 7.21 -29.86
N VAL A 265 10.72 6.01 -30.42
CA VAL A 265 9.90 5.78 -31.61
C VAL A 265 8.86 4.73 -31.26
N SER A 266 7.60 5.14 -31.25
CA SER A 266 6.45 4.25 -31.11
C SER A 266 5.90 4.00 -32.51
N THR A 267 5.91 2.75 -32.97
CA THR A 267 5.35 2.39 -34.27
C THR A 267 4.20 1.43 -34.06
N THR A 268 2.99 1.86 -34.38
CA THR A 268 1.79 1.01 -34.36
C THR A 268 1.53 0.55 -35.78
N THR A 269 1.59 -0.77 -36.04
CA THR A 269 1.21 -1.32 -37.34
C THR A 269 -0.03 -2.17 -37.17
N LEU A 270 -1.11 -1.78 -37.86
CA LEU A 270 -2.31 -2.61 -38.00
C LEU A 270 -2.18 -3.39 -39.32
N ALA A 271 -2.08 -4.71 -39.23
CA ALA A 271 -2.25 -5.59 -40.37
C ALA A 271 -3.51 -6.44 -40.14
N GLY A 272 -4.52 -6.27 -40.99
CA GLY A 272 -5.77 -7.00 -40.89
C GLY A 272 -6.07 -7.78 -42.16
N THR A 273 -6.20 -9.10 -42.02
CA THR A 273 -7.20 -9.86 -42.79
C THR A 273 -7.64 -11.08 -41.96
N GLY A 274 -8.90 -11.08 -41.53
CA GLY A 274 -9.61 -12.27 -41.03
C GLY A 274 -9.34 -12.71 -39.59
N ALA A 275 -10.33 -12.47 -38.72
CA ALA A 275 -10.66 -13.20 -37.48
C ALA A 275 -9.69 -13.24 -36.29
N THR A 276 -8.53 -12.60 -36.31
CA THR A 276 -7.77 -12.35 -35.06
C THR A 276 -6.99 -11.04 -35.18
N ILE A 277 -7.19 -10.13 -34.23
CA ILE A 277 -6.41 -8.90 -34.12
C ILE A 277 -5.15 -9.25 -33.34
N THR A 278 -3.98 -9.15 -33.98
CA THR A 278 -2.69 -9.29 -33.29
C THR A 278 -2.10 -7.90 -33.10
N GLU A 279 -2.24 -7.33 -31.91
CA GLU A 279 -1.49 -6.12 -31.53
C GLU A 279 -0.05 -6.53 -31.18
N THR A 280 0.91 -6.11 -32.00
CA THR A 280 2.33 -6.24 -31.67
C THR A 280 2.84 -4.88 -31.24
N ILE A 281 3.06 -4.71 -29.93
CA ILE A 281 3.67 -3.49 -29.38
C ILE A 281 5.16 -3.76 -29.24
N THR A 282 5.96 -3.10 -30.09
CA THR A 282 7.42 -3.13 -29.97
C THR A 282 7.88 -1.81 -29.39
N SER A 283 8.47 -1.85 -28.20
CA SER A 283 9.12 -0.69 -27.58
C SER A 283 10.63 -0.87 -27.68
N THR A 284 11.30 0.07 -28.34
CA THR A 284 12.77 0.06 -28.49
C THR A 284 13.34 1.31 -27.84
N GLU A 285 14.05 1.13 -26.73
CA GLU A 285 14.86 2.20 -26.14
C GLU A 285 16.31 2.03 -26.60
N THR A 286 16.80 2.99 -27.37
CA THR A 286 18.22 3.04 -27.78
C THR A 286 18.90 4.20 -27.07
N VAL A 287 19.81 3.89 -26.14
CA VAL A 287 20.67 4.88 -25.48
C VAL A 287 22.00 4.90 -26.22
N THR A 288 22.28 6.02 -26.89
CA THR A 288 23.56 6.25 -27.57
C THR A 288 24.38 7.27 -26.77
N SER A 289 25.53 6.82 -26.25
CA SER A 289 26.48 7.70 -25.57
C SER A 289 27.71 7.90 -26.46
N THR A 290 27.98 9.15 -26.85
CA THR A 290 29.18 9.54 -27.61
C THR A 290 30.12 10.33 -26.70
N VAL A 291 31.31 9.79 -26.47
CA VAL A 291 32.39 10.52 -25.76
C VAL A 291 33.40 10.98 -26.80
N THR A 292 33.60 12.30 -26.90
CA THR A 292 34.68 12.88 -27.72
C THR A 292 35.67 13.56 -26.79
N SER A 293 36.82 12.93 -26.56
CA SER A 293 37.98 13.63 -25.97
C SER A 293 38.80 14.26 -27.09
N GLY A 294 39.39 15.42 -26.84
CA GLY A 294 40.34 16.05 -27.76
C GLY A 294 41.55 15.13 -27.95
N GLY A 295 41.54 14.35 -29.03
CA GLY A 295 42.57 13.37 -29.36
C GLY A 295 42.02 12.04 -29.89
N ALA A 296 41.53 12.02 -31.14
CA ALA A 296 41.41 10.89 -32.07
C ALA A 296 40.93 9.49 -31.60
N THR A 297 40.12 9.36 -30.55
CA THR A 297 39.37 8.11 -30.28
C THR A 297 37.92 8.42 -29.91
N THR A 298 36.98 7.96 -30.73
CA THR A 298 35.54 8.00 -30.46
C THR A 298 35.13 6.64 -29.89
N GLU A 299 34.73 6.58 -28.63
CA GLU A 299 34.15 5.38 -28.02
C GLU A 299 32.62 5.51 -28.09
N LEU A 300 31.98 4.62 -28.86
CA LEU A 300 30.53 4.58 -29.03
C LEU A 300 29.98 3.40 -28.22
N VAL A 301 29.25 3.70 -27.15
CA VAL A 301 28.52 2.69 -26.38
C VAL A 301 27.04 2.83 -26.70
N THR A 302 26.49 1.84 -27.40
CA THR A 302 25.07 1.76 -27.73
C THR A 302 24.43 0.68 -26.86
N LYS A 303 23.56 1.09 -25.92
CA LYS A 303 22.74 0.17 -25.14
C LYS A 303 21.34 0.16 -25.77
N THR A 304 20.95 -0.97 -26.35
CA THR A 304 19.61 -1.15 -26.93
C THR A 304 18.81 -2.11 -26.06
N VAL A 305 17.73 -1.62 -25.47
CA VAL A 305 16.75 -2.43 -24.73
C VAL A 305 15.54 -2.59 -25.64
N THR A 306 15.25 -3.82 -26.05
CA THR A 306 14.10 -4.14 -26.90
C THR A 306 13.12 -4.98 -26.08
N GLU A 307 11.95 -4.41 -25.78
CA GLU A 307 10.83 -5.17 -25.23
C GLU A 307 9.86 -5.52 -26.36
N THR A 308 9.68 -6.82 -26.59
CA THR A 308 8.73 -7.36 -27.56
C THR A 308 7.64 -8.11 -26.79
N VAL A 309 6.43 -7.58 -26.81
CA VAL A 309 5.26 -8.28 -26.27
C VAL A 309 4.46 -8.83 -27.44
N THR A 310 4.54 -10.14 -27.64
CA THR A 310 3.67 -10.88 -28.57
C THR A 310 2.65 -11.60 -27.73
N GLU A 311 1.37 -11.27 -27.87
CA GLU A 311 0.31 -11.88 -27.09
C GLU A 311 0.01 -13.30 -27.58
N THR A 312 0.87 -14.26 -27.21
CA THR A 312 0.56 -15.69 -27.08
C THR A 312 1.57 -16.29 -26.10
N ARG A 313 1.17 -16.47 -24.84
CA ARG A 313 1.86 -17.16 -23.72
C ARG A 313 3.41 -17.34 -23.82
N GLU A 314 4.17 -16.28 -23.60
CA GLU A 314 5.45 -16.30 -22.86
C GLU A 314 6.01 -14.86 -22.73
N LYS A 315 6.34 -14.41 -21.51
CA LYS A 315 7.05 -13.14 -21.31
C LYS A 315 8.55 -13.39 -21.41
N ARG A 316 9.17 -12.99 -22.52
CA ARG A 316 10.63 -13.08 -22.73
C ARG A 316 11.25 -11.69 -22.76
N VAL A 317 12.07 -11.37 -21.75
CA VAL A 317 12.89 -10.15 -21.72
C VAL A 317 14.29 -10.52 -22.22
N ILE A 318 14.77 -9.87 -23.28
CA ILE A 318 16.10 -10.11 -23.86
C ILE A 318 16.94 -8.84 -23.67
N GLU A 319 17.87 -8.84 -22.72
CA GLU A 319 18.86 -7.77 -22.56
C GLU A 319 20.08 -8.07 -23.45
N THR A 320 20.31 -7.25 -24.47
CA THR A 320 21.48 -7.39 -25.36
C THR A 320 22.40 -6.18 -25.16
N VAL A 321 23.61 -6.42 -24.63
CA VAL A 321 24.64 -5.39 -24.49
C VAL A 321 25.66 -5.57 -25.61
N GLN A 322 25.71 -4.64 -26.56
CA GLN A 322 26.75 -4.63 -27.61
C GLN A 322 27.78 -3.54 -27.32
N VAL A 323 29.04 -3.94 -27.16
CA VAL A 323 30.17 -3.02 -27.02
C VAL A 323 30.98 -3.09 -28.31
N THR A 324 30.98 -2.03 -29.11
CA THR A 324 31.81 -1.94 -30.31
C THR A 324 32.99 -1.03 -30.05
N ARG A 325 34.19 -1.62 -29.90
CA ARG A 325 35.43 -0.84 -29.82
C ARG A 325 36.08 -0.79 -31.20
N ARG A 326 36.20 0.42 -31.77
CA ARG A 326 36.85 0.62 -33.07
C ARG A 326 38.29 1.07 -32.86
N ALA A 327 39.24 0.18 -33.16
CA ALA A 327 40.63 0.54 -33.44
C ALA A 327 41.02 -0.05 -34.80
N PRO A 328 41.54 0.73 -35.76
CA PRO A 328 42.01 0.17 -37.02
C PRO A 328 43.28 -0.69 -36.75
N PRO A 329 43.46 -1.88 -37.37
CA PRO A 329 42.81 -2.39 -38.58
C PRO A 329 42.06 -3.75 -38.45
N ARG A 330 41.66 -4.22 -37.24
CA ARG A 330 41.02 -5.55 -37.11
C ARG A 330 39.82 -5.56 -36.17
N THR A 331 38.66 -5.92 -36.71
CA THR A 331 37.37 -6.04 -36.02
C THR A 331 37.28 -7.42 -35.37
N GLU A 332 37.26 -7.48 -34.03
CA GLU A 332 36.85 -8.67 -33.29
C GLU A 332 35.57 -8.34 -32.51
N THR A 333 34.47 -9.02 -32.86
CA THR A 333 33.17 -8.88 -32.22
C THR A 333 33.01 -10.00 -31.19
N VAL A 334 33.15 -9.69 -29.90
CA VAL A 334 32.83 -10.62 -28.82
C VAL A 334 31.41 -10.33 -28.34
N THR A 335 30.50 -11.28 -28.59
CA THR A 335 29.11 -11.23 -28.11
C THR A 335 29.00 -12.07 -26.85
N THR A 336 28.70 -11.45 -25.71
CA THR A 336 28.41 -12.18 -24.47
C THR A 336 26.96 -11.95 -24.07
N THR A 337 26.14 -12.98 -24.23
CA THR A 337 24.72 -12.98 -23.87
C THR A 337 24.57 -13.45 -22.42
N VAL A 338 24.16 -12.58 -21.49
CA VAL A 338 23.79 -12.99 -20.12
C VAL A 338 22.28 -12.94 -19.99
N THR A 339 21.65 -14.11 -19.86
CA THR A 339 20.21 -14.25 -19.62
C THR A 339 20.00 -14.39 -18.11
N GLN A 340 19.42 -13.38 -17.43
CA GLN A 340 18.91 -13.56 -16.06
C GLN A 340 17.37 -13.54 -16.07
N PRO A 341 16.70 -14.56 -15.52
CA PRO A 341 15.25 -14.55 -15.36
C PRO A 341 14.82 -13.49 -14.33
N GLY A 342 13.83 -12.68 -14.67
CA GLY A 342 13.29 -11.60 -13.83
C GLY A 342 12.57 -12.10 -12.57
N GLY A 343 13.30 -12.25 -11.47
CA GLY A 343 12.76 -12.60 -10.16
C GLY A 343 12.24 -11.39 -9.35
N LEU A 344 11.36 -11.67 -8.39
CA LEU A 344 10.81 -10.72 -7.42
C LEU A 344 11.92 -10.02 -6.59
N ARG A 345 11.82 -8.71 -6.32
CA ARG A 345 12.90 -7.88 -5.73
C ARG A 345 12.69 -7.54 -4.25
N CYS A 346 13.76 -7.54 -3.44
CA CYS A 346 13.69 -7.08 -2.04
C CYS A 346 13.76 -5.55 -1.95
N LEU A 347 12.63 -4.86 -2.19
CA LEU A 347 12.56 -3.40 -2.37
C LEU A 347 13.10 -2.60 -1.17
N ILE A 348 12.65 -2.90 0.05
CA ILE A 348 13.07 -2.20 1.28
C ILE A 348 14.57 -2.36 1.51
N ALA A 349 15.10 -3.59 1.39
CA ALA A 349 16.53 -3.82 1.56
C ALA A 349 17.36 -3.14 0.45
N THR A 350 16.84 -3.12 -0.78
CA THR A 350 17.50 -2.44 -1.90
C THR A 350 17.56 -0.93 -1.68
N ALA A 351 16.51 -0.32 -1.16
CA ALA A 351 16.50 1.10 -0.80
C ALA A 351 17.48 1.40 0.36
N ALA A 352 17.46 0.58 1.42
CA ALA A 352 18.36 0.71 2.56
C ALA A 352 19.84 0.66 2.16
N PHE A 353 20.23 -0.36 1.36
CA PHE A 353 21.63 -0.62 1.00
C PHE A 353 22.06 0.04 -0.31
N GLY A 354 21.13 0.54 -1.12
CA GLY A 354 21.38 1.31 -2.35
C GLY A 354 21.72 0.49 -3.58
N SER A 355 21.73 -0.85 -3.51
CA SER A 355 22.00 -1.73 -4.64
C SER A 355 21.36 -3.10 -4.42
N GLU A 356 20.79 -3.68 -5.48
CA GLU A 356 20.30 -5.06 -5.48
C GLU A 356 21.45 -6.08 -5.34
N LEU A 357 22.67 -5.68 -5.69
CA LEU A 357 23.89 -6.48 -5.58
C LEU A 357 24.59 -6.30 -4.22
N ALA A 358 24.01 -5.52 -3.30
CA ALA A 358 24.57 -5.39 -1.97
C ALA A 358 24.59 -6.77 -1.26
N PRO A 359 25.68 -7.14 -0.56
CA PRO A 359 25.80 -8.45 0.08
C PRO A 359 24.64 -8.81 1.00
N GLN A 360 24.10 -7.81 1.71
CA GLN A 360 22.95 -7.96 2.61
C GLN A 360 21.66 -8.31 1.85
N VAL A 361 21.45 -7.70 0.69
CA VAL A 361 20.29 -7.98 -0.17
C VAL A 361 20.44 -9.36 -0.81
N GLN A 362 21.65 -9.72 -1.22
CA GLN A 362 21.94 -11.05 -1.75
C GLN A 362 21.74 -12.15 -0.71
N ALA A 363 22.15 -11.95 0.55
CA ALA A 363 21.89 -12.91 1.63
C ALA A 363 20.38 -13.20 1.82
N LEU A 364 19.53 -12.17 1.72
CA LEU A 364 18.07 -12.35 1.76
C LEU A 364 17.55 -13.14 0.55
N ARG A 365 18.07 -12.83 -0.65
CA ARG A 365 17.69 -13.53 -1.89
C ARG A 365 18.15 -14.98 -1.88
N GLU A 366 19.35 -15.26 -1.41
CA GLU A 366 19.88 -16.62 -1.27
C GLU A 366 19.08 -17.45 -0.27
N PHE A 367 18.64 -16.84 0.85
CA PHE A 367 17.73 -17.50 1.77
C PHE A 367 16.38 -17.79 1.11
N ARG A 368 15.80 -16.82 0.41
CA ARG A 368 14.51 -16.99 -0.28
C ARG A 368 14.60 -18.01 -1.43
N ASP A 369 15.42 -17.74 -2.43
CA ASP A 369 15.49 -18.48 -3.69
C ASP A 369 16.27 -19.79 -3.52
N GLY A 370 17.35 -19.74 -2.73
CA GLY A 370 18.26 -20.87 -2.54
C GLY A 370 17.81 -21.89 -1.50
N PHE A 371 16.87 -21.54 -0.62
CA PHE A 371 16.39 -22.41 0.45
C PHE A 371 14.86 -22.49 0.51
N VAL A 372 14.14 -21.37 0.71
CA VAL A 372 12.67 -21.39 0.91
C VAL A 372 11.91 -21.80 -0.37
N MET A 373 12.19 -21.19 -1.51
CA MET A 373 11.47 -21.42 -2.77
C MET A 373 11.69 -22.83 -3.36
N LYS A 374 12.66 -23.57 -2.84
CA LYS A 374 12.90 -24.96 -3.26
C LYS A 374 11.83 -25.92 -2.73
N THR A 375 11.05 -25.53 -1.74
CA THR A 375 10.06 -26.39 -1.09
C THR A 375 8.64 -25.97 -1.45
N PHE A 376 7.71 -26.93 -1.47
CA PHE A 376 6.29 -26.70 -1.69
C PHE A 376 5.70 -25.79 -0.62
N ALA A 377 6.00 -26.04 0.65
CA ALA A 377 5.59 -25.18 1.75
C ALA A 377 6.12 -23.76 1.60
N GLY A 378 7.40 -23.62 1.24
CA GLY A 378 8.06 -22.34 1.08
C GLY A 378 7.50 -21.53 -0.07
N ARG A 379 7.24 -22.14 -1.24
CA ARG A 379 6.61 -21.45 -2.38
C ARG A 379 5.22 -20.91 -2.04
N ASN A 380 4.39 -21.72 -1.38
CA ASN A 380 3.04 -21.32 -0.99
C ASN A 380 3.05 -20.23 0.09
N PHE A 381 3.92 -20.35 1.10
CA PHE A 381 4.14 -19.28 2.06
C PHE A 381 4.56 -17.98 1.36
N MET A 382 5.49 -18.07 0.41
CA MET A 382 5.97 -16.94 -0.36
C MET A 382 4.86 -16.30 -1.19
N THR A 383 3.84 -17.02 -1.65
CA THR A 383 2.65 -16.42 -2.29
C THR A 383 1.95 -15.43 -1.36
N ALA A 384 1.62 -15.86 -0.13
CA ALA A 384 0.99 -14.97 0.86
C ALA A 384 1.93 -13.86 1.32
N PHE A 385 3.19 -14.20 1.59
CA PHE A 385 4.19 -13.22 1.99
C PHE A 385 4.41 -12.15 0.92
N ASN A 386 4.51 -12.52 -0.35
CA ASN A 386 4.70 -11.58 -1.45
C ASN A 386 3.49 -10.65 -1.60
N ALA A 387 2.27 -11.19 -1.55
CA ALA A 387 1.06 -10.39 -1.59
C ALA A 387 1.03 -9.35 -0.45
N PHE A 388 1.37 -9.78 0.77
CA PHE A 388 1.50 -8.88 1.90
C PHE A 388 2.64 -7.87 1.70
N TYR A 389 3.85 -8.32 1.39
CA TYR A 389 5.06 -7.50 1.31
C TYR A 389 4.98 -6.44 0.21
N TYR A 390 4.57 -6.81 -1.01
CA TYR A 390 4.50 -5.88 -2.13
C TYR A 390 3.31 -4.93 -2.08
N SER A 391 2.31 -5.20 -1.22
CA SER A 391 1.20 -4.25 -1.03
C SER A 391 1.63 -2.94 -0.35
N TRP A 392 2.75 -2.92 0.38
CA TRP A 392 3.21 -1.71 1.08
C TRP A 392 4.72 -1.41 0.97
N SER A 393 5.56 -2.39 0.65
CA SER A 393 7.01 -2.19 0.54
C SER A 393 7.46 -1.13 -0.47
N PRO A 394 6.79 -0.87 -1.61
CA PRO A 394 7.18 0.21 -2.51
C PRO A 394 7.11 1.59 -1.87
N TYR A 395 6.11 1.85 -1.02
CA TYR A 395 5.94 3.13 -0.34
C TYR A 395 7.06 3.37 0.68
N ILE A 396 7.45 2.33 1.42
CA ILE A 396 8.57 2.41 2.38
C ILE A 396 9.91 2.58 1.66
N ALA A 397 10.14 1.82 0.59
CA ALA A 397 11.35 1.97 -0.23
C ALA A 397 11.48 3.40 -0.79
N ARG A 398 10.37 4.02 -1.23
CA ARG A 398 10.35 5.43 -1.64
C ARG A 398 10.68 6.37 -0.49
N ALA A 399 10.07 6.18 0.68
CA ALA A 399 10.32 7.00 1.85
C ALA A 399 11.79 6.94 2.31
N GLU A 400 12.47 5.80 2.14
CA GLU A 400 13.91 5.66 2.43
C GLU A 400 14.78 6.51 1.49
N TYR A 401 14.41 6.66 0.22
CA TYR A 401 15.14 7.52 -0.70
C TYR A 401 14.98 9.01 -0.37
N GLU A 402 13.81 9.40 0.14
CA GLU A 402 13.50 10.78 0.51
C GLU A 402 14.06 11.14 1.91
N ASN A 403 14.23 10.17 2.81
CA ASN A 403 14.65 10.40 4.19
C ASN A 403 15.89 9.56 4.60
N PRO A 404 17.08 10.17 4.67
CA PRO A 404 18.32 9.48 5.08
C PRO A 404 18.29 8.90 6.50
N ALA A 405 17.55 9.51 7.43
CA ALA A 405 17.42 9.00 8.79
C ALA A 405 16.58 7.72 8.83
N LEU A 406 15.46 7.69 8.08
CA LEU A 406 14.63 6.49 7.90
C LEU A 406 15.43 5.36 7.26
N ARG A 407 16.18 5.66 6.19
CA ARG A 407 17.08 4.70 5.54
C ARG A 407 18.10 4.12 6.50
N SER A 408 18.71 4.95 7.35
CA SER A 408 19.69 4.51 8.35
C SER A 408 19.05 3.61 9.41
N PHE A 409 17.84 3.96 9.86
CA PHE A 409 17.06 3.15 10.79
C PHE A 409 16.70 1.79 10.20
N ILE A 410 16.21 1.74 8.95
CA ILE A 410 15.88 0.48 8.26
C ILE A 410 17.13 -0.36 8.02
N LYS A 411 18.24 0.27 7.61
CA LYS A 411 19.52 -0.42 7.47
C LYS A 411 19.97 -1.07 8.78
N ALA A 412 19.85 -0.36 9.91
CA ALA A 412 20.15 -0.90 11.23
C ALA A 412 19.18 -2.04 11.62
N SER A 413 17.89 -1.91 11.27
CA SER A 413 16.89 -2.91 11.58
C SER A 413 17.02 -4.19 10.75
N ILE A 414 17.65 -4.17 9.57
CA ILE A 414 17.88 -5.37 8.74
C ILE A 414 19.00 -6.28 9.32
N TYR A 415 19.97 -5.76 10.04
CA TYR A 415 21.08 -6.58 10.56
C TYR A 415 20.62 -7.69 11.52
N PRO A 416 19.80 -7.43 12.55
CA PRO A 416 19.27 -8.49 13.41
C PRO A 416 18.40 -9.51 12.64
N LEU A 417 17.71 -9.06 11.59
CA LEU A 417 16.93 -9.93 10.72
C LEU A 417 17.83 -10.93 9.98
N LEU A 418 18.92 -10.46 9.37
CA LEU A 418 19.90 -11.33 8.70
C LEU A 418 20.46 -12.38 9.65
N SER A 419 20.84 -11.98 10.87
CA SER A 419 21.31 -12.91 11.89
C SER A 419 20.25 -13.94 12.29
N SER A 420 18.99 -13.52 12.40
CA SER A 420 17.87 -14.41 12.73
C SER A 420 17.63 -15.45 11.63
N LEU A 421 17.72 -15.03 10.36
CA LEU A 421 17.55 -15.93 9.22
C LEU A 421 18.70 -16.93 9.12
N GLU A 422 19.95 -16.48 9.29
CA GLU A 422 21.11 -17.37 9.27
C GLU A 422 21.06 -18.39 10.42
N LEU A 423 20.71 -17.96 11.64
CA LEU A 423 20.54 -18.88 12.77
C LEU A 423 19.42 -19.89 12.51
N SER A 424 18.32 -19.46 11.90
CA SER A 424 17.22 -20.35 11.54
C SER A 424 17.61 -21.39 10.48
N LYS A 425 18.41 -20.99 9.50
CA LYS A 425 18.95 -21.87 8.46
C LYS A 425 19.90 -22.89 9.08
N GLN A 426 20.74 -22.48 10.03
CA GLN A 426 21.62 -23.37 10.77
C GLN A 426 20.85 -24.38 11.61
N ALA A 427 19.79 -23.95 12.29
CA ALA A 427 18.90 -24.84 13.06
C ALA A 427 18.21 -25.89 12.18
N ALA A 428 17.98 -25.58 10.90
CA ALA A 428 17.37 -26.49 9.93
C ALA A 428 18.36 -27.46 9.25
N LYS A 429 19.69 -27.23 9.33
CA LYS A 429 20.71 -28.08 8.70
C LYS A 429 20.59 -29.58 9.02
N PRO A 430 20.33 -30.01 10.28
CA PRO A 430 20.17 -31.43 10.62
C PRO A 430 19.01 -32.11 9.88
N PHE A 431 18.04 -31.32 9.41
CA PHE A 431 16.81 -31.80 8.76
C PHE A 431 16.86 -31.67 7.23
N SER A 432 18.01 -31.33 6.65
CA SER A 432 18.19 -31.11 5.20
C SER A 432 17.80 -32.30 4.33
N ALA A 433 17.76 -33.52 4.87
CA ALA A 433 17.24 -34.72 4.21
C ALA A 433 15.72 -34.65 3.90
N PHE A 434 14.97 -33.82 4.63
CA PHE A 434 13.54 -33.60 4.46
C PHE A 434 13.29 -32.09 4.22
N PRO A 435 13.38 -31.62 2.97
CA PRO A 435 13.37 -30.18 2.66
C PRO A 435 12.16 -29.41 3.23
N GLU A 436 10.95 -29.99 3.15
CA GLU A 436 9.73 -29.37 3.68
C GLU A 436 9.78 -29.19 5.20
N PHE A 437 10.27 -30.21 5.91
CA PHE A 437 10.46 -30.16 7.35
C PHE A 437 11.57 -29.18 7.74
N ALA A 438 12.67 -29.13 6.98
CA ALA A 438 13.74 -28.16 7.19
C ALA A 438 13.25 -26.71 7.05
N VAL A 439 12.45 -26.40 6.02
CA VAL A 439 11.87 -25.07 5.83
C VAL A 439 10.86 -24.75 6.92
N LEU A 440 10.06 -25.71 7.40
CA LEU A 440 9.16 -25.51 8.54
C LEU A 440 9.94 -25.12 9.81
N ILE A 441 10.98 -25.89 10.17
CA ILE A 441 11.81 -25.61 11.35
C ILE A 441 12.48 -24.25 11.24
N SER A 442 13.09 -23.93 10.09
CA SER A 442 13.69 -22.61 9.85
C SER A 442 12.64 -21.50 9.96
N GLY A 443 11.46 -21.67 9.38
CA GLY A 443 10.36 -20.70 9.46
C GLY A 443 9.92 -20.44 10.90
N VAL A 444 9.76 -21.49 11.71
CA VAL A 444 9.40 -21.38 13.14
C VAL A 444 10.50 -20.67 13.94
N VAL A 445 11.76 -21.07 13.77
CA VAL A 445 12.90 -20.46 14.48
C VAL A 445 13.06 -18.99 14.09
N ALA A 446 13.01 -18.67 12.80
CA ALA A 446 13.08 -17.30 12.31
C ALA A 446 11.92 -16.45 12.89
N SER A 447 10.70 -16.97 12.87
CA SER A 447 9.51 -16.28 13.38
C SER A 447 9.60 -15.99 14.88
N LEU A 448 10.06 -16.96 15.68
CA LEU A 448 10.28 -16.78 17.13
C LEU A 448 11.35 -15.70 17.40
N LEU A 449 12.45 -15.72 16.66
CA LEU A 449 13.53 -14.73 16.79
C LEU A 449 13.07 -13.33 16.37
N ILE A 450 12.31 -13.21 15.28
CA ILE A 450 11.72 -11.93 14.84
C ILE A 450 10.75 -11.40 15.91
N GLY A 451 9.88 -12.25 16.46
CA GLY A 451 8.99 -11.88 17.56
C GLY A 451 9.75 -11.41 18.80
N LEU A 452 10.84 -12.09 19.14
CA LEU A 452 11.70 -11.75 20.27
C LEU A 452 12.45 -10.42 20.06
N VAL A 453 13.01 -10.19 18.88
CA VAL A 453 13.86 -9.01 18.61
C VAL A 453 13.02 -7.75 18.39
N TYR A 454 11.95 -7.83 17.60
CA TYR A 454 11.19 -6.64 17.17
C TYR A 454 9.93 -6.39 18.01
N ALA A 455 9.14 -7.44 18.28
CA ALA A 455 7.86 -7.28 18.97
C ALA A 455 8.00 -7.29 20.50
N SER A 456 8.92 -8.08 21.06
CA SER A 456 9.07 -8.20 22.52
C SER A 456 9.39 -6.88 23.23
N PRO A 457 10.31 -6.01 22.77
CA PRO A 457 10.60 -4.76 23.49
C PRO A 457 9.36 -3.90 23.67
N LEU A 458 8.52 -3.79 22.63
CA LEU A 458 7.25 -3.06 22.67
C LEU A 458 6.26 -3.69 23.64
N VAL A 459 6.10 -5.02 23.59
CA VAL A 459 5.18 -5.74 24.49
C VAL A 459 5.63 -5.62 25.95
N VAL A 460 6.93 -5.67 26.23
CA VAL A 460 7.50 -5.46 27.57
C VAL A 460 7.19 -4.05 28.07
N ILE A 461 7.46 -3.01 27.27
CA ILE A 461 7.18 -1.60 27.64
C ILE A 461 5.69 -1.40 27.93
N ILE A 462 4.81 -1.87 27.05
CA ILE A 462 3.35 -1.78 27.24
C ILE A 462 2.94 -2.50 28.53
N SER A 463 3.48 -3.70 28.77
CA SER A 463 3.18 -4.47 29.98
C SER A 463 3.65 -3.76 31.26
N MET A 464 4.79 -3.06 31.22
CA MET A 464 5.31 -2.27 32.34
C MET A 464 4.44 -1.03 32.61
N ILE A 465 4.06 -0.29 31.57
CA ILE A 465 3.17 0.89 31.68
C ILE A 465 1.80 0.50 32.25
N LEU A 466 1.22 -0.60 31.75
CA LEU A 466 -0.07 -1.08 32.24
C LEU A 466 0.00 -1.53 33.69
N ARG A 467 1.08 -2.20 34.10
CA ARG A 467 1.33 -2.53 35.51
C ARG A 467 1.45 -1.30 36.39
N TRP A 468 2.17 -0.27 35.94
CA TRP A 468 2.28 1.00 36.66
C TRP A 468 0.90 1.64 36.86
N ARG A 469 0.03 1.60 35.83
CA ARG A 469 -1.35 2.09 35.90
C ARG A 469 -2.33 1.15 36.62
N ARG A 470 -1.83 0.15 37.37
CA ARG A 470 -2.59 -0.92 38.06
C ARG A 470 -3.60 -1.65 37.16
N ARG A 471 -3.29 -1.78 35.86
CA ARG A 471 -4.08 -2.57 34.90
C ARG A 471 -3.35 -3.88 34.57
N ASP A 472 -4.06 -4.99 34.66
CA ASP A 472 -3.51 -6.30 34.29
C ASP A 472 -3.59 -6.53 32.78
N PHE A 473 -2.43 -6.70 32.15
CA PHE A 473 -2.30 -7.19 30.77
C PHE A 473 -2.13 -8.71 30.79
N ARG A 474 -3.25 -9.44 30.78
CA ARG A 474 -3.25 -10.91 30.88
C ARG A 474 -3.54 -11.56 29.53
N VAL A 475 -2.49 -11.68 28.71
CA VAL A 475 -2.55 -12.53 27.51
C VAL A 475 -2.57 -14.01 27.91
N ARG A 476 -3.52 -14.76 27.36
CA ARG A 476 -3.62 -16.21 27.51
C ARG A 476 -2.83 -16.86 26.37
N PRO A 477 -1.59 -17.37 26.61
CA PRO A 477 -0.77 -17.97 25.56
C PRO A 477 -1.41 -19.22 24.97
N LEU A 478 -2.36 -19.84 25.69
CA LEU A 478 -3.11 -21.01 25.24
C LEU A 478 -3.73 -20.84 23.86
N TYR A 479 -4.35 -19.69 23.55
CA TYR A 479 -4.95 -19.48 22.22
C TYR A 479 -3.90 -19.42 21.10
N LEU A 480 -2.71 -18.88 21.38
CA LEU A 480 -1.61 -18.84 20.42
C LEU A 480 -1.02 -20.23 20.20
N VAL A 481 -0.88 -21.02 21.27
CA VAL A 481 -0.45 -22.42 21.17
C VAL A 481 -1.46 -23.25 20.39
N MET A 482 -2.77 -23.05 20.62
CA MET A 482 -3.84 -23.70 19.86
C MET A 482 -3.80 -23.32 18.39
N ALA A 483 -3.60 -22.04 18.07
CA ALA A 483 -3.45 -21.56 16.68
C ALA A 483 -2.21 -22.13 16.00
N PHE A 484 -1.08 -22.21 16.72
CA PHE A 484 0.16 -22.82 16.23
C PHE A 484 -0.03 -24.32 15.95
N ALA A 485 -0.66 -25.05 16.87
CA ALA A 485 -0.96 -26.47 16.71
C ALA A 485 -1.94 -26.73 15.54
N ALA A 486 -2.97 -25.90 15.40
CA ALA A 486 -3.89 -25.96 14.25
C ALA A 486 -3.17 -25.69 12.93
N GLY A 487 -2.26 -24.72 12.90
CA GLY A 487 -1.40 -24.44 11.75
C GLY A 487 -0.51 -25.63 11.37
N LEU A 488 0.11 -26.31 12.35
CA LEU A 488 0.89 -27.53 12.11
C LEU A 488 0.04 -28.68 11.58
N ALA A 489 -1.18 -28.85 12.08
CA ALA A 489 -2.11 -29.86 11.58
C ALA A 489 -2.52 -29.57 10.12
N LEU A 490 -2.81 -28.31 9.80
CA LEU A 490 -3.10 -27.87 8.43
C LEU A 490 -1.89 -28.05 7.51
N PHE A 491 -0.70 -27.73 7.98
CA PHE A 491 0.55 -27.93 7.23
C PHE A 491 0.75 -29.40 6.89
N ALA A 492 0.64 -30.29 7.88
CA ALA A 492 0.80 -31.72 7.68
C ALA A 492 -0.27 -32.28 6.71
N LEU A 493 -1.52 -31.84 6.86
CA LEU A 493 -2.60 -32.22 5.95
C LEU A 493 -2.37 -31.68 4.53
N ALA A 494 -1.91 -30.43 4.39
CA ALA A 494 -1.62 -29.79 3.12
C ALA A 494 -0.46 -30.45 2.38
N GLU A 495 0.53 -30.96 3.11
CA GLU A 495 1.65 -31.73 2.57
C GLU A 495 1.19 -33.07 2.02
N VAL A 496 0.42 -33.83 2.82
CA VAL A 496 -0.14 -35.14 2.41
C VAL A 496 -1.07 -35.00 1.20
N LEU A 497 -1.87 -33.94 1.15
CA LEU A 497 -2.80 -33.68 0.06
C LEU A 497 -2.18 -32.87 -1.10
N THR A 498 -0.93 -32.43 -0.97
CA THR A 498 -0.24 -31.52 -1.91
C THR A 498 -1.12 -30.33 -2.32
N SER A 499 -1.84 -29.73 -1.36
CA SER A 499 -2.87 -28.71 -1.62
C SER A 499 -2.39 -27.28 -1.29
N PRO A 500 -2.20 -26.41 -2.30
CA PRO A 500 -1.86 -25.00 -2.09
C PRO A 500 -2.86 -24.26 -1.20
N ALA A 501 -4.16 -24.54 -1.37
CA ALA A 501 -5.24 -23.87 -0.65
C ALA A 501 -5.18 -24.07 0.86
N LEU A 502 -4.61 -25.19 1.32
CA LEU A 502 -4.40 -25.47 2.75
C LEU A 502 -3.02 -25.01 3.23
N MET A 503 -2.00 -25.13 2.37
CA MET A 503 -0.62 -24.80 2.73
C MET A 503 -0.42 -23.31 2.99
N ILE A 504 -1.06 -22.44 2.19
CA ILE A 504 -0.98 -20.98 2.33
C ILE A 504 -1.48 -20.50 3.71
N PRO A 505 -2.73 -20.79 4.12
CA PRO A 505 -3.23 -20.37 5.44
C PRO A 505 -2.52 -21.09 6.59
N GLY A 506 -2.15 -22.37 6.42
CA GLY A 506 -1.44 -23.15 7.45
C GLY A 506 -0.05 -22.58 7.77
N SER A 507 0.78 -22.38 6.75
CA SER A 507 2.13 -21.79 6.91
C SER A 507 2.09 -20.36 7.47
N SER A 508 1.12 -19.55 7.03
CA SER A 508 0.92 -18.18 7.52
C SER A 508 0.49 -18.15 9.00
N ALA A 509 -0.41 -19.05 9.41
CA ALA A 509 -0.84 -19.19 10.80
C ALA A 509 0.31 -19.60 11.72
N ILE A 510 1.18 -20.52 11.28
CA ILE A 510 2.39 -20.94 12.01
C ILE A 510 3.32 -19.73 12.23
N VAL A 511 3.63 -18.97 11.18
CA VAL A 511 4.53 -17.81 11.28
C VAL A 511 3.98 -16.74 12.23
N LEU A 512 2.72 -16.35 12.07
CA LEU A 512 2.11 -15.31 12.92
C LEU A 512 2.01 -15.73 14.39
N SER A 513 1.60 -16.98 14.65
CA SER A 513 1.51 -17.49 16.01
C SER A 513 2.89 -17.65 16.66
N ALA A 514 3.91 -18.06 15.89
CA ALA A 514 5.30 -18.13 16.37
C ALA A 514 5.87 -16.75 16.70
N ILE A 515 5.66 -15.73 15.86
CA ILE A 515 6.04 -14.34 16.15
C ILE A 515 5.38 -13.87 17.46
N ALA A 516 4.07 -14.10 17.61
CA ALA A 516 3.33 -13.70 18.80
C ALA A 516 3.81 -14.42 20.07
N LEU A 517 4.13 -15.72 19.98
CA LEU A 517 4.71 -16.49 21.08
C LEU A 517 6.09 -15.93 21.47
N GLY A 518 6.97 -15.70 20.50
CA GLY A 518 8.29 -15.09 20.72
C GLY A 518 8.21 -13.75 21.44
N ALA A 519 7.26 -12.88 21.04
CA ALA A 519 7.06 -11.57 21.62
C ALA A 519 6.61 -11.59 23.09
N ILE A 520 5.83 -12.59 23.51
CA ILE A 520 5.24 -12.64 24.86
C ILE A 520 6.18 -13.32 25.87
N THR A 521 7.08 -14.21 25.41
CA THR A 521 7.94 -15.03 26.28
C THR A 521 8.69 -14.21 27.36
N PRO A 522 9.35 -13.09 27.03
CA PRO A 522 10.08 -12.32 28.04
C PRO A 522 9.18 -11.69 29.11
N THR A 523 7.98 -11.22 28.73
CA THR A 523 7.03 -10.65 29.71
C THR A 523 6.55 -11.68 30.73
N LYS A 524 6.35 -12.93 30.29
CA LYS A 524 5.97 -14.05 31.17
C LYS A 524 7.11 -14.45 32.08
N LEU A 525 8.33 -14.53 31.54
CA LEU A 525 9.53 -14.79 32.33
C LEU A 525 9.68 -13.75 33.45
N ILE A 526 9.65 -12.46 33.11
CA ILE A 526 9.72 -11.35 34.06
C ILE A 526 8.60 -11.43 35.10
N SER A 527 7.36 -11.74 34.69
CA SER A 527 6.22 -11.90 35.60
C SER A 527 6.40 -13.05 36.60
N SER A 528 6.99 -14.16 36.16
CA SER A 528 7.21 -15.35 36.99
C SER A 528 8.33 -15.13 38.01
N VAL A 529 9.41 -14.46 37.61
CA VAL A 529 10.54 -14.12 38.48
C VAL A 529 10.10 -13.13 39.57
N LEU A 530 9.39 -12.06 39.20
CA LEU A 530 8.86 -11.08 40.15
C LEU A 530 7.77 -11.67 41.06
N GLY A 531 6.95 -12.60 40.53
CA GLY A 531 5.96 -13.32 41.32
C GLY A 531 6.58 -14.24 42.37
N ARG A 532 7.68 -14.91 42.03
CA ARG A 532 8.46 -15.74 42.97
C ARG A 532 9.14 -14.90 44.07
N GLN A 533 9.62 -13.70 43.77
CA GLN A 533 10.19 -12.81 44.81
C GLN A 533 9.15 -12.34 45.82
N LYS A 534 7.88 -12.15 45.44
CA LYS A 534 6.81 -11.83 46.39
C LYS A 534 6.39 -13.02 47.26
N ALA A 535 6.55 -14.26 46.76
CA ALA A 535 6.22 -15.48 47.50
C ALA A 535 7.35 -15.98 48.42
N GLY A 536 8.59 -15.49 48.23
CA GLY A 536 9.74 -15.80 49.11
C GLY A 536 9.95 -14.81 50.26
N ILE A 537 9.07 -13.81 50.42
CA ILE A 537 9.12 -12.78 51.48
C ILE A 537 7.86 -12.85 52.38
N SER A 538 6.98 -13.85 52.20
CA SER A 538 5.82 -14.08 53.09
C SER A 538 6.10 -15.14 54.14
#